data_AF-A0A5C7RCW1-F1
#
_entry.id   AF-A0A5C7RCW1-F1
#
_cell.length_a   1.000
_cell.length_b   1.000
_cell.length_c   1.000
_cell.angle_alpha   90.00
_cell.angle_beta   90.00
_cell.angle_gamma   90.00
#
_symmetry.space_group_name_H-M   'P 1'
#
loop_
_entity.id
_entity.type
_entity.pdbx_description
1 polymer ?
#
loop_
_entity_poly.entity_id
_entity_poly.type
_entity_poly.pdbx_seq_one_letter_code
_entity_poly.pdbx_strand_id
1 'polypeptide(L)'
;QKAIETHTDQNSNNKLQIWVAEDLKKRFESRLLPIDLKVVANWGSIQGLAELAGKSMPTLDGLIAVSGSTYNCTVATRNIADMEQSTAELFNPWEYKE
;
A
#
# COMPACT_ATOMS: atom_id res chain seq x y z
N GLN A 1 -8.04 -5.62 9.91
CA GLN A 1 -8.99 -6.28 10.84
C GLN A 1 -10.01 -7.14 10.10
N LYS A 2 -10.76 -6.59 9.14
CA LYS A 2 -11.89 -7.29 8.47
C LYS A 2 -11.59 -8.65 7.81
N ALA A 3 -10.38 -8.90 7.31
CA ALA A 3 -10.07 -10.15 6.59
C ALA A 3 -9.76 -11.35 7.50
N ILE A 4 -9.34 -11.13 8.74
CA ILE A 4 -8.99 -12.22 9.68
C ILE A 4 -10.22 -12.70 10.46
N GLU A 5 -11.32 -11.93 10.42
CA GLU A 5 -12.55 -12.23 11.15
C GLU A 5 -13.50 -13.19 10.40
N THR A 6 -13.26 -13.43 9.10
CA THR A 6 -14.20 -14.14 8.23
C THR A 6 -14.01 -15.66 8.13
N HIS A 7 -13.08 -16.28 8.87
CA HIS A 7 -12.89 -17.73 8.86
C HIS A 7 -13.28 -18.40 10.19
N THR A 8 -14.17 -19.39 10.12
CA THR A 8 -14.82 -20.10 11.23
C THR A 8 -13.94 -21.11 11.97
N ASP A 9 -12.61 -20.94 11.94
CA ASP A 9 -11.65 -21.84 12.58
C ASP A 9 -10.74 -21.06 13.54
N GLN A 10 -11.14 -21.04 14.82
CA GLN A 10 -10.50 -20.29 15.90
C GLN A 10 -8.98 -20.52 15.99
N ASN A 11 -8.51 -21.76 15.71
CA ASN A 11 -7.10 -22.13 15.80
C ASN A 11 -6.26 -21.60 14.63
N SER A 12 -6.83 -21.64 13.42
CA SER A 12 -6.20 -21.08 12.22
C SER A 12 -6.14 -19.55 12.27
N ASN A 13 -7.17 -18.90 12.85
CA ASN A 13 -7.16 -17.47 13.12
C ASN A 13 -6.06 -17.04 14.10
N ASN A 14 -5.83 -17.82 15.17
CA ASN A 14 -4.79 -17.47 16.14
C ASN A 14 -3.38 -17.52 15.54
N LYS A 15 -3.09 -18.52 14.70
CA LYS A 15 -1.80 -18.64 14.00
C LYS A 15 -1.55 -17.47 13.04
N LEU A 16 -2.56 -17.06 12.27
CA LEU A 16 -2.45 -15.92 11.36
C LEU A 16 -2.23 -14.60 12.13
N GLN A 17 -2.90 -14.43 13.26
CA GLN A 17 -2.71 -13.24 14.10
C GLN A 17 -1.27 -13.16 14.65
N ILE A 18 -0.73 -14.26 15.17
CA ILE A 18 0.66 -14.34 15.63
C ILE A 18 1.62 -14.03 14.47
N TRP A 19 1.40 -14.64 13.31
CA TRP A 19 2.25 -14.42 12.14
C TRP A 19 2.27 -12.95 11.68
N VAL A 20 1.10 -12.28 11.64
CA VAL A 20 1.02 -10.85 11.28
C VAL A 20 1.69 -9.97 12.35
N ALA A 21 1.41 -10.23 13.63
CA ALA A 21 1.84 -9.39 14.74
C ALA A 21 3.35 -9.51 15.03
N GLU A 22 3.90 -10.71 14.89
CA GLU A 22 5.26 -11.03 15.30
C GLU A 22 6.17 -11.29 14.09
N ASP A 23 5.93 -12.35 13.33
CA ASP A 23 6.84 -12.81 12.28
C ASP A 23 6.98 -11.78 11.15
N LEU A 24 5.85 -11.30 10.63
CA LEU A 24 5.83 -10.34 9.53
C LEU A 24 6.46 -9.01 9.96
N LYS A 25 6.08 -8.51 11.14
CA LYS A 25 6.62 -7.26 11.69
C LYS A 25 8.14 -7.35 11.87
N LYS A 26 8.64 -8.45 12.44
CA LYS A 26 10.08 -8.69 12.63
C LYS A 26 10.84 -8.76 11.31
N ARG A 27 10.26 -9.37 10.27
CA ARG A 27 10.88 -9.45 8.93
C ARG A 27 11.12 -8.06 8.31
N PHE A 28 10.34 -7.06 8.70
CA PHE A 28 10.38 -5.70 8.14
C PHE A 28 10.77 -4.62 9.15
N GLU A 29 11.26 -4.97 10.34
CA GLU A 29 11.42 -4.09 11.52
C GLU A 29 12.19 -2.78 11.28
N SER A 30 13.05 -2.71 10.25
CA SER A 30 13.80 -1.48 9.88
C SER A 30 13.48 -0.96 8.47
N ARG A 31 12.42 -1.47 7.84
CA ARG A 31 11.98 -1.11 6.47
C ARG A 31 10.50 -0.73 6.43
N LEU A 32 9.88 -0.46 7.59
CA LEU A 32 8.53 0.07 7.66
C LEU A 32 8.57 1.57 7.37
N LEU A 33 7.97 1.97 6.24
CA LEU A 33 7.83 3.38 5.90
C LEU A 33 6.68 3.99 6.72
N PRO A 34 6.91 5.07 7.48
CA PRO A 34 5.85 5.73 8.21
C PRO A 34 4.99 6.57 7.28
N ILE A 35 3.69 6.58 7.55
CA ILE A 35 2.76 7.56 6.96
C ILE A 35 2.85 8.81 7.84
N ASP A 36 3.83 9.65 7.53
CA ASP A 36 4.12 10.88 8.26
C ASP A 36 3.49 12.11 7.56
N LEU A 37 3.74 13.30 8.10
CA LEU A 37 3.19 14.53 7.54
C LEU A 37 3.67 14.78 6.10
N LYS A 38 4.89 14.36 5.74
CA LYS A 38 5.43 14.50 4.39
C LYS A 38 4.61 13.65 3.41
N VAL A 39 4.35 12.40 3.77
CA VAL A 39 3.50 11.49 2.97
C VAL A 39 2.10 12.06 2.81
N VAL A 40 1.45 12.44 3.91
CA VAL A 40 0.05 12.90 3.87
C VAL A 40 -0.09 14.22 3.09
N ALA A 41 0.87 15.14 3.22
CA ALA A 41 0.88 16.40 2.45
C ALA A 41 1.03 16.14 0.95
N ASN A 42 1.98 15.28 0.56
CA ASN A 42 2.18 14.90 -0.84
C ASN A 42 0.94 14.19 -1.40
N TRP A 43 0.37 13.25 -0.63
CA TRP A 43 -0.82 12.51 -1.02
C TRP A 43 -2.00 13.46 -1.22
N GLY A 44 -2.27 14.37 -0.29
CA GLY A 44 -3.36 15.34 -0.42
C GLY A 44 -3.22 16.24 -1.65
N SER A 45 -2.00 16.70 -1.95
CA SER A 45 -1.75 17.51 -3.13
C SER A 45 -1.99 16.72 -4.42
N ILE A 46 -1.46 15.50 -4.53
CA ILE A 46 -1.59 14.67 -5.73
C ILE A 46 -3.04 14.23 -5.92
N GLN A 47 -3.70 13.81 -4.85
CA GLN A 47 -5.10 13.41 -4.85
C GLN A 47 -6.02 14.56 -5.27
N GLY A 48 -5.80 15.77 -4.74
CA GLY A 48 -6.59 16.94 -5.13
C GLY A 48 -6.44 17.29 -6.60
N LEU A 49 -5.22 17.19 -7.15
CA LEU A 49 -4.98 17.37 -8.59
C LEU A 49 -5.67 16.28 -9.43
N ALA A 50 -5.61 15.02 -8.98
CA ALA A 50 -6.27 13.91 -9.64
C ALA A 50 -7.81 14.06 -9.63
N GLU A 51 -8.38 14.53 -8.53
CA GLU A 51 -9.81 14.83 -8.39
C GLU A 51 -10.26 15.96 -9.32
N LEU A 52 -9.49 17.05 -9.39
CA LEU A 52 -9.75 18.16 -10.33
C LEU A 52 -9.71 17.69 -11.80
N ALA A 53 -8.89 16.68 -12.10
CA ALA A 53 -8.80 16.05 -13.42
C ALA A 53 -9.85 14.95 -13.66
N GLY A 54 -10.73 14.66 -12.69
CA GLY A 54 -11.74 13.61 -12.78
C GLY A 54 -11.18 12.18 -12.71
N LYS A 55 -9.98 12.01 -12.17
CA LYS A 55 -9.23 10.73 -12.09
C LYS A 55 -8.79 10.41 -10.66
N SER A 56 -9.67 10.64 -9.69
CA SER A 56 -9.41 10.36 -8.27
C SER A 56 -8.93 8.92 -8.05
N MET A 57 -7.91 8.72 -7.21
CA MET A 57 -7.47 7.39 -6.80
C MET A 57 -8.25 6.92 -5.56
N PRO A 58 -8.47 5.60 -5.38
CA PRO A 58 -8.91 5.06 -4.11
C PRO A 58 -7.97 5.47 -2.98
N THR A 59 -8.51 5.89 -1.83
CA THR A 59 -7.73 6.52 -0.75
C THR A 59 -6.51 5.69 -0.31
N LEU A 60 -6.69 4.38 -0.09
CA LEU A 60 -5.60 3.52 0.38
C LEU A 60 -4.57 3.25 -0.72
N ASP A 61 -5.01 3.05 -1.96
CA ASP A 61 -4.11 2.78 -3.09
C ASP A 61 -3.26 4.02 -3.40
N GLY A 62 -3.90 5.20 -3.44
CA GLY A 62 -3.21 6.48 -3.59
C GLY A 62 -2.23 6.74 -2.43
N LEU A 63 -2.59 6.41 -1.20
CA LEU A 63 -1.71 6.62 -0.04
C LEU A 63 -0.48 5.70 -0.08
N ILE A 64 -0.66 4.42 -0.44
CA ILE A 64 0.46 3.49 -0.64
C ILE A 64 1.37 3.98 -1.77
N ALA A 65 0.77 4.35 -2.90
CA ALA A 65 1.52 4.73 -4.08
C ALA A 65 2.34 6.02 -3.85
N VAL A 66 1.71 7.05 -3.28
CA VAL A 66 2.39 8.32 -2.95
C VAL A 66 3.41 8.14 -1.81
N SER A 67 3.21 7.20 -0.89
CA SER A 67 4.26 6.82 0.07
C SER A 67 5.51 6.31 -0.66
N GLY A 68 5.33 5.46 -1.68
CA GLY A 68 6.40 4.97 -2.53
C GLY A 68 7.21 6.11 -3.16
N SER A 69 6.54 7.03 -3.87
CA SER A 69 7.24 8.17 -4.50
C SER A 69 7.90 9.10 -3.49
N THR A 70 7.26 9.35 -2.33
CA THR A 70 7.77 10.23 -1.27
C THR A 70 9.07 9.73 -0.63
N TYR A 71 9.26 8.41 -0.60
CA TYR A 71 10.46 7.73 -0.10
C TYR A 71 11.34 7.14 -1.22
N ASN A 72 11.14 7.58 -2.47
CA ASN A 72 11.93 7.13 -3.63
C ASN A 72 11.97 5.60 -3.80
N CYS A 73 10.83 4.95 -3.62
CA CYS A 73 10.64 3.52 -3.78
C CYS A 73 9.74 3.22 -4.99
N THR A 74 10.02 2.10 -5.66
CA THR A 74 9.11 1.50 -6.64
C THR A 74 8.02 0.69 -5.92
N VAL A 75 6.76 0.89 -6.30
CA VAL A 75 5.61 0.19 -5.72
C VAL A 75 5.32 -1.07 -6.53
N ALA A 76 5.58 -2.22 -5.94
CA ALA A 76 5.23 -3.51 -6.53
C ALA A 76 3.73 -3.77 -6.32
N THR A 77 2.93 -3.74 -7.39
CA THR A 77 1.48 -3.92 -7.33
C THR A 77 0.95 -4.57 -8.60
N ARG A 78 -0.08 -5.42 -8.46
CA ARG A 78 -0.89 -5.87 -9.61
C ARG A 78 -1.91 -4.82 -10.05
N ASN A 79 -2.23 -3.87 -9.18
CA ASN A 79 -3.29 -2.88 -9.37
C ASN A 79 -2.70 -1.58 -9.91
N ILE A 80 -2.14 -1.64 -11.11
CA ILE A 80 -1.47 -0.49 -11.72
C ILE A 80 -2.47 0.64 -11.98
N ALA A 81 -3.61 0.31 -12.59
CA ALA A 81 -4.64 1.26 -13.03
C ALA A 81 -5.10 2.23 -11.92
N ASP A 82 -5.34 1.73 -10.71
CA ASP A 82 -5.83 2.55 -9.60
C ASP A 82 -4.75 3.47 -8.99
N MET A 83 -3.48 3.25 -9.33
CA MET A 83 -2.33 3.98 -8.79
C MET A 83 -1.64 4.88 -9.81
N GLU A 84 -2.09 4.92 -11.07
CA GLU A 84 -1.39 5.63 -12.16
C GLU A 84 -1.25 7.14 -11.91
N GLN A 85 -2.19 7.76 -11.19
CA GLN A 85 -2.14 9.20 -10.91
C GLN A 85 -1.17 9.58 -9.77
N SER A 86 -0.59 8.59 -9.09
CA SER A 86 0.28 8.82 -7.92
C SER A 86 1.65 9.40 -8.27
N THR A 87 2.03 9.38 -9.55
CA THR A 87 3.38 9.68 -10.07
C THR A 87 4.49 8.76 -9.52
N ALA A 88 4.13 7.70 -8.78
CA ALA A 88 5.08 6.72 -8.30
C ALA A 88 5.56 5.80 -9.43
N GLU A 89 6.78 5.30 -9.29
CA GLU A 89 7.23 4.18 -10.11
C GLU A 89 6.44 2.93 -9.72
N LEU A 90 5.71 2.35 -10.67
CA LEU A 90 4.89 1.17 -10.45
C LEU A 90 5.50 -0.03 -11.17
N PHE A 91 5.57 -1.17 -10.49
CA PHE A 91 6.05 -2.42 -11.05
C PHE A 91 4.99 -3.51 -10.87
N ASN A 92 4.57 -4.14 -11.97
CA ASN A 92 3.66 -5.28 -11.94
C ASN A 92 4.43 -6.61 -12.02
N PRO A 93 4.64 -7.33 -10.91
CA PRO A 93 5.40 -8.58 -10.93
C PRO A 93 4.69 -9.71 -11.69
N TRP A 94 3.39 -9.59 -11.99
CA TRP A 94 2.67 -10.59 -12.78
C TRP A 94 2.86 -10.44 -14.30
N GLU A 95 3.30 -9.27 -14.76
CA GLU A 95 3.57 -9.01 -16.18
C GLU A 95 5.06 -9.13 -16.54
N TYR A 96 5.91 -9.22 -15.52
CA TYR A 96 7.34 -9.41 -15.71
C TYR A 96 7.62 -10.79 -16.34
N LYS A 97 8.35 -10.78 -17.47
CA LYS A 97 8.90 -11.97 -18.11
C LYS A 97 10.41 -11.83 -18.12
N GLU A 98 11.10 -12.88 -17.68
CA GLU A 98 12.57 -13.00 -17.68
C GLU A 98 13.16 -13.04 -19.10
#